data_AF-A0A6G1REL8-F1
#
_entry.id   AF-A0A6G1REL8-F1
#
_cell.length_a   1.000
_cell.length_b   1.000
_cell.length_c   1.000
_cell.angle_alpha   90.00
_cell.angle_beta   90.00
_cell.angle_gamma   90.00
#
_symmetry.space_group_name_H-M   'P 1'
#
loop_
_entity.id
_entity.type
_entity.pdbx_description
1 polymer ?
#
loop_
_entity_poly.entity_id
_entity_poly.type
_entity_poly.pdbx_seq_one_letter_code
_entity_poly.pdbx_strand_id
1 'polypeptide(L)'
;LSAAGTSSSAPAPRPASSPSMDLRALALLAFALAIISLSEEKPVSLTYRCPCRFYESNVARANIKHLKILSTPNCSLQIVARLKSNSKQVCIDPKLKWIQEYLEKALNKRFKM
;
A
#
# COMPACT_ATOMS: atom_id res chain seq x y z
N LEU A 1 22.90 -37.29 -19.54
CA LEU A 1 21.68 -36.48 -19.73
C LEU A 1 20.94 -36.48 -18.39
N SER A 2 20.95 -35.36 -17.68
CA SER A 2 20.26 -35.18 -16.39
C SER A 2 18.91 -34.52 -16.61
N ALA A 3 17.88 -34.94 -15.87
CA ALA A 3 16.68 -34.13 -15.65
C ALA A 3 16.04 -34.45 -14.29
N ALA A 4 15.92 -33.38 -13.48
CA ALA A 4 14.93 -33.05 -12.43
C ALA A 4 14.51 -34.15 -11.42
N GLY A 5 14.60 -33.97 -10.09
CA GLY A 5 14.26 -32.78 -9.31
C GLY A 5 12.91 -33.00 -8.61
N THR A 6 12.92 -33.66 -7.44
CA THR A 6 11.71 -33.86 -6.61
C THR A 6 11.83 -33.06 -5.32
N SER A 7 11.08 -31.96 -5.26
CA SER A 7 10.79 -31.18 -4.06
C SER A 7 9.86 -31.97 -3.14
N SER A 8 10.33 -32.39 -1.96
CA SER A 8 9.47 -33.00 -0.94
C SER A 8 9.17 -31.98 0.16
N SER A 9 7.91 -31.60 0.20
CA SER A 9 7.30 -30.54 1.00
C SER A 9 7.22 -30.91 2.49
N ALA A 10 7.36 -29.88 3.32
CA ALA A 10 7.24 -29.88 4.78
C ALA A 10 5.80 -30.27 5.27
N PRO A 11 5.61 -30.53 6.57
CA PRO A 11 4.60 -31.45 7.09
C PRO A 11 3.18 -30.88 7.17
N ALA A 12 2.20 -31.77 7.01
CA ALA A 12 0.77 -31.48 7.12
C ALA A 12 0.34 -31.14 8.56
N PRO A 13 -0.56 -30.16 8.77
CA PRO A 13 -1.20 -29.94 10.05
C PRO A 13 -2.28 -31.01 10.26
N ARG A 14 -2.22 -31.72 11.39
CA ARG A 14 -3.32 -32.59 11.85
C ARG A 14 -4.42 -31.69 12.41
N PRO A 15 -5.69 -31.81 11.99
CA PRO A 15 -6.78 -31.32 12.80
C PRO A 15 -7.17 -32.43 13.79
N ALA A 16 -6.90 -32.15 15.06
CA ALA A 16 -7.53 -32.82 16.17
C ALA A 16 -9.02 -32.44 16.23
N SER A 17 -9.75 -33.27 16.96
CA SER A 17 -11.08 -33.05 17.55
C SER A 17 -12.28 -33.02 16.60
N SER A 18 -13.11 -34.06 16.73
CA SER A 18 -14.52 -34.05 16.37
C SER A 18 -15.28 -32.96 17.12
N PRO A 19 -16.15 -32.22 16.42
CA PRO A 19 -17.43 -31.81 16.97
C PRO A 19 -18.57 -32.42 16.14
N SER A 20 -19.69 -32.71 16.78
CA SER A 20 -20.96 -33.00 16.11
C SER A 20 -21.37 -31.72 15.35
N MET A 21 -20.95 -31.64 14.09
CA MET A 21 -21.14 -30.47 13.22
C MET A 21 -22.03 -30.91 12.08
N ASP A 22 -23.26 -30.38 12.05
CA ASP A 22 -24.24 -30.64 10.98
C ASP A 22 -23.55 -30.58 9.62
N LEU A 23 -23.66 -31.65 8.83
CA LEU A 23 -23.07 -31.74 7.50
C LEU A 23 -23.49 -30.55 6.61
N ARG A 24 -24.68 -30.00 6.89
CA ARG A 24 -25.19 -28.76 6.30
C ARG A 24 -24.38 -27.53 6.72
N ALA A 25 -24.07 -27.38 8.01
CA ALA A 25 -23.22 -26.29 8.50
C ALA A 25 -21.80 -26.40 7.93
N LEU A 26 -21.27 -27.63 7.81
CA LEU A 26 -19.96 -27.87 7.20
C LEU A 26 -19.96 -27.49 5.70
N ALA A 27 -21.02 -27.85 4.97
CA ALA A 27 -21.17 -27.50 3.57
C ALA A 27 -21.33 -25.99 3.37
N LEU A 28 -22.11 -25.31 4.22
CA LEU A 28 -22.26 -23.85 4.19
C LEU A 28 -20.94 -23.15 4.52
N LEU A 29 -20.18 -23.64 5.50
CA LEU A 29 -18.88 -23.09 5.85
C LEU A 29 -17.86 -23.27 4.71
N ALA A 30 -17.80 -24.47 4.12
CA ALA A 30 -16.93 -24.75 2.98
C ALA A 30 -17.32 -23.89 1.76
N PHE A 31 -18.61 -23.70 1.52
CA PHE A 31 -19.11 -22.83 0.46
C PHE A 31 -18.76 -21.37 0.73
N ALA A 32 -18.95 -20.88 1.95
CA ALA A 32 -18.56 -19.52 2.33
C ALA A 32 -17.05 -19.30 2.15
N LEU A 33 -16.22 -20.24 2.57
CA LEU A 33 -14.77 -20.18 2.36
C LEU A 33 -14.42 -20.22 0.87
N ALA A 34 -15.08 -21.06 0.07
CA ALA A 34 -14.86 -21.10 -1.38
C ALA A 34 -15.24 -19.78 -2.06
N ILE A 35 -16.33 -19.13 -1.65
CA ILE A 35 -16.75 -17.82 -2.16
C ILE A 35 -15.74 -16.72 -1.77
N ILE A 36 -15.22 -16.77 -0.55
CA ILE A 36 -14.17 -15.86 -0.06
C ILE A 36 -12.86 -16.08 -0.83
N SER A 37 -12.47 -17.33 -1.08
CA SER A 37 -11.28 -17.70 -1.87
C SER A 37 -11.44 -17.40 -3.36
N LEU A 38 -12.65 -17.45 -3.93
CA LEU A 38 -12.92 -16.99 -5.29
C LEU A 38 -12.88 -15.46 -5.38
N SER A 39 -13.19 -14.78 -4.28
CA SER A 39 -13.02 -13.34 -4.11
C SER A 39 -11.58 -12.95 -3.75
N GLU A 40 -10.64 -13.91 -3.74
CA GLU A 40 -9.20 -13.70 -3.51
C GLU A 40 -8.52 -13.07 -4.74
N GLU A 41 -9.13 -12.04 -5.31
CA GLU A 41 -8.45 -11.13 -6.22
C GLU A 41 -7.56 -10.13 -5.47
N LYS A 42 -7.67 -10.06 -4.13
CA LYS A 42 -6.61 -9.54 -3.25
C LYS A 42 -6.93 -9.90 -1.79
N PRO A 43 -6.10 -10.70 -1.09
CA PRO A 43 -5.99 -10.49 0.35
C PRO A 43 -5.51 -9.04 0.56
N VAL A 44 -5.61 -8.60 1.80
CA VAL A 44 -5.13 -7.33 2.36
C VAL A 44 -3.60 -7.19 2.19
N SER A 45 -3.13 -7.23 0.95
CA SER A 45 -1.80 -6.88 0.50
C SER A 45 -1.80 -5.36 0.58
N LEU A 46 -1.44 -4.90 1.79
CA LEU A 46 -0.62 -3.72 2.02
C LEU A 46 -0.32 -2.98 0.73
N THR A 47 -0.66 -1.71 0.67
CA THR A 47 -0.21 -0.74 -0.34
C THR A 47 1.26 -0.96 -0.77
N TYR A 48 1.53 -1.96 -1.62
CA TYR A 48 2.85 -2.31 -2.15
C TYR A 48 3.18 -1.43 -3.34
N ARG A 49 2.24 -0.58 -3.76
CA ARG A 49 2.42 0.44 -4.76
C ARG A 49 2.35 1.79 -4.09
N CYS A 50 3.49 2.45 -4.08
CA CYS A 50 3.59 3.85 -3.71
C CYS A 50 2.62 4.69 -4.54
N PRO A 51 1.80 5.57 -3.92
CA PRO A 51 0.85 6.40 -4.65
C PRO A 51 1.50 7.26 -5.74
N CYS A 52 2.76 7.66 -5.53
CA CYS A 52 3.60 8.34 -6.50
C CYS A 52 4.47 7.35 -7.26
N ARG A 53 4.21 7.21 -8.56
CA ARG A 53 5.04 6.43 -9.49
C ARG A 53 6.11 7.28 -10.18
N PHE A 54 5.80 8.54 -10.45
CA PHE A 54 6.70 9.50 -11.11
C PHE A 54 6.70 10.81 -10.34
N TYR A 55 7.88 11.41 -10.22
CA TYR A 55 8.06 12.71 -9.59
C TYR A 55 8.30 13.76 -10.67
N GLU A 56 7.56 14.85 -10.59
CA GLU A 56 7.75 16.04 -11.40
C GLU A 56 8.72 16.97 -10.68
N SER A 57 9.86 17.25 -11.30
CA SER A 57 10.89 18.13 -10.74
C SER A 57 10.73 19.58 -11.21
N ASN A 58 9.93 19.85 -12.25
CA ASN A 58 9.69 21.19 -12.79
C ASN A 58 8.42 21.83 -12.21
N VAL A 59 8.22 21.77 -10.89
CA VAL A 59 7.08 22.45 -10.24
C VAL A 59 7.56 23.64 -9.42
N ALA A 60 7.25 24.84 -9.91
CA ALA A 60 7.47 26.08 -9.19
C ALA A 60 6.41 26.28 -8.09
N ARG A 61 6.84 26.81 -6.93
CA ARG A 61 5.98 27.11 -5.78
C ARG A 61 4.76 27.97 -6.14
N ALA A 62 4.90 28.91 -7.07
CA ALA A 62 3.82 29.81 -7.51
C ALA A 62 2.64 29.07 -8.16
N ASN A 63 2.89 27.90 -8.76
CA ASN A 63 1.88 27.13 -9.47
C ASN A 63 1.13 26.14 -8.56
N ILE A 64 1.45 26.09 -7.27
CA ILE A 64 0.89 25.11 -6.34
C ILE A 64 -0.22 25.75 -5.51
N LYS A 65 -1.40 25.15 -5.55
CA LYS A 65 -2.56 25.56 -4.74
C LYS A 65 -2.52 24.92 -3.36
N HIS A 66 -2.15 23.64 -3.27
CA HIS A 66 -2.12 22.89 -2.02
C HIS A 66 -1.09 21.76 -2.06
N LEU A 67 -0.45 21.50 -0.92
CA LEU A 67 0.51 20.40 -0.74
C LEU A 67 -0.09 19.36 0.22
N LYS A 68 -0.11 18.10 -0.20
CA LYS A 68 -0.56 16.97 0.60
C LYS A 68 0.64 16.04 0.83
N ILE A 69 1.01 15.86 2.10
CA ILE A 69 2.10 14.97 2.48
C ILE A 69 1.50 13.59 2.74
N LEU A 70 1.98 12.58 2.03
CA LEU A 70 1.61 11.18 2.23
C LEU A 70 2.79 10.46 2.86
N SER A 71 2.57 9.94 4.06
CA SER A 71 3.50 9.04 4.73
C SER A 71 2.88 7.64 4.74
N THR A 72 3.43 6.74 3.95
CA THR A 72 3.01 5.34 3.89
C THR A 72 4.14 4.46 4.42
N PRO A 73 3.89 3.48 5.29
CA PRO A 73 4.94 2.74 6.00
C PRO A 73 5.91 1.97 5.09
N ASN A 74 5.50 1.65 3.86
CA ASN A 74 6.33 0.92 2.88
C ASN A 74 6.94 1.82 1.80
N CYS A 75 6.77 3.14 1.87
CA CYS A 75 7.37 4.07 0.90
C CYS A 75 8.02 5.26 1.61
N SER A 76 8.98 5.85 0.92
CA SER A 76 9.52 7.15 1.31
C SER A 76 8.42 8.22 1.34
N LEU A 77 8.69 9.27 2.11
CA LEU A 77 7.79 10.40 2.30
C LEU A 77 7.45 11.04 0.94
N GLN A 78 6.19 10.95 0.54
CA GLN A 78 5.71 11.40 -0.75
C GLN A 78 4.96 12.71 -0.61
N ILE A 79 5.17 13.61 -1.56
CA ILE A 79 4.55 14.93 -1.56
C ILE A 79 3.72 15.07 -2.83
N VAL A 80 2.41 15.16 -2.67
CA VAL A 80 1.48 15.39 -3.77
C VAL A 80 1.07 16.85 -3.75
N ALA A 81 1.37 17.57 -4.83
CA ALA A 81 0.95 18.94 -5.02
C ALA A 81 -0.23 19.02 -5.98
N ARG A 82 -1.19 19.87 -5.64
CA ARG A 82 -2.28 20.24 -6.53
C ARG A 82 -1.92 21.54 -7.23
N LEU A 83 -1.81 21.54 -8.55
CA LEU A 83 -1.50 22.74 -9.31
C LEU A 83 -2.70 23.69 -9.40
N LYS A 84 -2.43 24.99 -9.52
CA LYS A 84 -3.44 26.05 -9.71
C LYS A 84 -3.89 26.14 -11.17
N SER A 85 -2.96 25.99 -12.11
CA SER A 85 -3.22 26.15 -13.55
C SER A 85 -4.20 25.11 -14.11
N ASN A 86 -4.03 23.84 -13.75
CA ASN A 86 -4.82 22.74 -14.33
C ASN A 86 -5.55 21.89 -13.28
N SER A 87 -5.52 22.27 -12.00
CA SER A 87 -6.08 21.51 -10.86
C SER A 87 -5.56 20.07 -10.69
N LYS A 88 -4.61 19.66 -11.53
CA LYS A 88 -3.98 18.34 -11.57
C LYS A 88 -3.18 18.09 -10.29
N GLN A 89 -3.22 16.85 -9.83
CA GLN A 89 -2.36 16.37 -8.75
C GLN A 89 -1.11 15.75 -9.36
N VAL A 90 0.05 16.24 -8.95
CA VAL A 90 1.35 15.69 -9.35
C VAL A 90 2.16 15.39 -8.11
N CYS A 91 2.96 14.33 -8.17
CA CYS A 91 3.94 14.06 -7.13
C CYS A 91 5.18 14.89 -7.39
N ILE A 92 5.72 15.53 -6.35
CA ILE A 92 6.95 16.31 -6.43
C ILE A 92 8.02 15.61 -5.63
N ASP A 93 9.25 15.66 -6.13
CA ASP A 93 10.40 15.13 -5.40
C ASP A 93 10.66 15.97 -4.13
N PRO A 94 10.73 15.36 -2.94
CA PRO A 94 11.07 16.06 -1.70
C PRO A 94 12.48 16.69 -1.70
N LYS A 95 13.34 16.37 -2.67
CA LYS A 95 14.69 16.93 -2.81
C LYS A 95 14.74 18.35 -3.39
N LEU A 96 13.61 18.92 -3.81
CA LEU A 96 13.58 20.31 -4.29
C LEU A 96 13.87 21.30 -3.15
N LYS A 97 14.81 22.22 -3.37
CA LYS A 97 15.24 23.23 -2.36
C LYS A 97 14.06 23.97 -1.71
N TRP A 98 13.12 24.46 -2.52
CA TRP A 98 11.98 25.21 -2.01
C TRP A 98 11.01 24.34 -1.18
N ILE A 99 10.94 23.03 -1.45
CA ILE A 99 10.13 22.07 -0.67
C ILE A 99 10.79 21.82 0.68
N GLN A 100 12.11 21.62 0.71
CA GLN A 100 12.85 21.40 1.95
C GLN A 100 12.64 22.58 2.91
N GLU A 101 12.82 23.81 2.43
CA GLU A 101 12.57 25.02 3.24
C GLU A 101 11.12 25.10 3.72
N TYR A 102 10.15 24.73 2.88
CA TYR A 102 8.74 24.73 3.26
C TYR A 102 8.46 23.69 4.36
N LEU A 103 9.00 22.49 4.22
CA LEU A 103 8.81 21.39 5.16
C LEU A 103 9.48 21.71 6.50
N GLU A 104 10.69 22.24 6.48
CA GLU A 104 11.42 22.66 7.69
C GLU A 104 10.66 23.75 8.45
N LYS A 105 10.18 24.79 7.74
CA LYS A 105 9.33 25.83 8.36
C LYS A 105 8.03 25.26 8.93
N ALA A 106 7.40 24.31 8.25
CA ALA A 106 6.15 23.70 8.71
C ALA A 106 6.37 22.79 9.93
N LEU A 107 7.43 21.97 9.93
CA LEU A 107 7.80 21.09 11.04
C LEU A 107 8.23 21.91 12.25
N ASN A 108 9.08 22.92 12.06
CA ASN A 108 9.54 23.77 13.16
C ASN A 108 8.38 24.54 13.83
N LYS A 109 7.33 24.91 13.08
CA LYS A 109 6.11 25.48 13.67
C LYS A 109 5.26 24.46 14.44
N ARG A 110 5.29 23.18 14.05
CA ARG A 110 4.48 22.12 14.65
C ARG A 110 5.11 21.53 15.91
N PHE A 111 6.44 21.41 15.93
CA PHE A 111 7.20 20.83 17.05
C PHE A 111 7.70 21.85 18.06
N LYS A 112 7.66 23.15 17.73
CA LYS A 112 7.86 24.22 18.72
C LYS A 112 6.59 24.36 19.56
N MET A 113 6.38 23.38 20.43
CA MET A 113 5.46 23.39 21.57
C MET A 113 6.29 23.39 22.85
#